data_AF-S7X4T3-F1
#
_entry.id   AF-S7X4T3-F1
#
_cell.length_a   1.000
_cell.length_b   1.000
_cell.length_c   1.000
_cell.angle_alpha   90.00
_cell.angle_beta   90.00
_cell.angle_gamma   90.00
#
_symmetry.space_group_name_H-M   'P 1'
#
loop_
_entity.id
_entity.type
_entity.pdbx_description
1 polymer ?
#
loop_
_entity_poly.entity_id
_entity_poly.type
_entity_poly.pdbx_seq_one_letter_code
_entity_poly.pdbx_strand_id
1 'polypeptide(L)' 'MKSIITHFIKFPVAVNVIILAIVVLGAFGMLSLKSSFFPLQDSKFIDITISYPGASPEEMEEGVVLKN' A
#
# COMPACT_ATOMS: atom_id res chain seq x y z
N MET A 1 16.57 -30.41 -9.60
CA MET A 1 17.45 -29.66 -8.66
C MET A 1 18.93 -29.86 -8.95
N LYS A 2 19.43 -31.10 -9.09
CA LYS A 2 20.86 -31.37 -9.37
C LYS A 2 21.41 -30.60 -10.58
N SER A 3 20.67 -30.55 -11.69
CA SER A 3 21.07 -29.82 -12.90
C SER A 3 21.28 -28.31 -12.67
N ILE A 4 20.39 -27.65 -11.90
CA ILE A 4 20.50 -26.22 -11.60
C ILE A 4 21.76 -25.95 -10.76
N ILE A 5 21.99 -26.77 -9.73
CA ILE A 5 23.16 -26.65 -8.87
C ILE A 5 24.45 -26.88 -9.68
N THR A 6 24.47 -27.87 -10.58
CA THR A 6 25.63 -28.13 -11.46
C THR A 6 25.94 -26.96 -12.38
N HIS A 7 24.94 -26.26 -12.92
CA HIS A 7 25.16 -25.05 -13.72
C HIS A 7 25.77 -23.92 -12.89
N PHE A 8 25.33 -23.75 -11.65
CA PHE A 8 25.88 -22.73 -10.76
C PHE A 8 27.35 -23.00 -10.40
N ILE A 9 27.72 -24.27 -10.22
CA ILE A 9 29.10 -24.68 -9.95
C ILE A 9 29.98 -24.56 -11.21
N LYS A 10 29.42 -24.86 -12.40
CA LYS A 10 30.17 -24.85 -13.67
C LYS A 10 30.44 -23.43 -14.18
N PHE A 11 29.57 -22.46 -13.89
CA PHE A 11 29.67 -21.09 -14.35
C PHE A 11 29.70 -20.07 -13.20
N PRO A 12 30.70 -20.13 -12.30
CA PRO A 12 30.72 -19.33 -11.07
C PRO A 12 30.79 -17.83 -11.36
N VAL A 13 31.49 -17.41 -12.42
CA VAL A 13 31.59 -15.99 -12.80
C VAL A 13 30.23 -15.43 -13.22
N ALA A 14 29.48 -16.16 -14.06
CA ALA A 14 28.15 -15.72 -14.49
C ALA A 14 27.18 -15.63 -13.30
N VAL A 15 27.24 -16.59 -12.38
CA VAL A 15 26.44 -16.57 -11.14
C VAL A 15 26.79 -15.37 -10.27
N ASN A 16 28.08 -15.08 -10.08
CA ASN A 16 28.50 -13.92 -9.28
C ASN A 16 28.03 -12.60 -9.89
N VAL A 17 28.04 -12.47 -11.21
CA VAL A 17 27.50 -11.29 -11.91
C VAL A 17 25.99 -11.16 -11.68
N ILE A 18 25.23 -12.26 -11.73
CA ILE A 18 23.78 -12.25 -11.44
C ILE A 18 23.52 -11.84 -9.99
N ILE A 19 24.26 -12.40 -9.04
CA ILE A 19 24.14 -12.05 -7.61
C ILE A 19 24.46 -10.57 -7.41
N LEU A 20 25.54 -10.08 -8.01
CA LEU A 20 25.92 -8.66 -7.95
C LEU A 20 24.79 -7.77 -8.51
N ALA A 21 24.20 -8.15 -9.65
CA ALA A 21 23.08 -7.41 -10.24
C ALA A 21 21.86 -7.37 -9.30
N ILE A 22 21.51 -8.49 -8.66
CA ILE A 22 20.42 -8.55 -7.67
C ILE A 22 20.71 -7.62 -6.49
N VAL A 23 21.94 -7.62 -5.96
CA VAL A 23 22.32 -6.77 -4.84
C VAL A 23 22.26 -5.28 -5.22
N VAL A 24 22.80 -4.91 -6.39
CA VAL A 24 22.80 -3.52 -6.86
C VAL A 24 21.38 -3.02 -7.11
N LEU A 25 20.56 -3.80 -7.81
CA LEU A 25 19.17 -3.45 -8.08
C LEU A 25 18.32 -3.43 -6.80
N GLY A 26 18.59 -4.35 -5.87
CA GLY A 26 17.95 -4.37 -4.55
C GLY A 26 18.31 -3.14 -3.72
N ALA A 27 19.58 -2.74 -3.71
CA ALA A 27 20.02 -1.52 -3.03
C ALA A 27 19.40 -0.28 -3.65
N PHE A 28 19.38 -0.17 -4.99
CA PHE A 28 18.72 0.93 -5.68
C PHE A 28 17.21 0.99 -5.40
N GLY A 29 16.56 -0.18 -5.40
CA GLY A 29 15.15 -0.32 -5.03
C GLY A 29 14.88 0.18 -3.62
N MET A 30 15.70 -0.28 -2.65
CA MET A 30 15.63 0.16 -1.24
C MET A 30 15.74 1.68 -1.10
N LEU A 31 16.70 2.30 -1.80
CA LEU A 31 16.87 3.76 -1.79
C LEU A 31 15.72 4.51 -2.49
N SER A 32 14.98 3.85 -3.38
CA SER A 32 13.85 4.43 -4.11
C SER A 32 12.51 4.31 -3.37
N LEU A 33 12.43 3.50 -2.30
CA LEU A 33 11.21 3.37 -1.51
C LEU A 33 10.89 4.69 -0.79
N LYS A 34 9.68 5.21 -1.04
CA LYS A 34 9.16 6.37 -0.31
C LYS A 34 8.73 5.91 1.08
N SER A 35 9.31 6.52 2.11
CA SER A 35 8.85 6.38 3.49
C SER A 35 7.84 7.49 3.79
N SER A 36 6.67 7.14 4.33
CA SER A 36 5.68 8.11 4.81
C SER A 36 5.29 7.77 6.25
N PHE A 37 5.17 8.79 7.10
CA PHE A 37 4.78 8.61 8.51
C PHE A 37 3.28 8.26 8.65
N PHE A 38 2.46 8.86 7.81
CA PHE A 38 1.06 8.48 7.63
C PHE A 38 0.90 7.68 6.33
N PRO A 39 -0.10 6.80 6.23
CA PRO A 39 -0.48 6.23 4.95
C PRO A 39 -0.76 7.37 3.96
N LEU A 40 -0.20 7.30 2.75
CA LEU A 40 -0.55 8.22 1.66
C LEU A 40 -1.95 7.94 1.07
N GLN A 41 -2.71 7.07 1.73
CA GLN A 41 -4.09 6.81 1.39
C GLN A 41 -4.95 7.85 2.06
N ASP A 42 -5.67 8.64 1.24
CA ASP A 42 -6.66 9.56 1.75
C ASP A 42 -7.74 8.81 2.54
N SER A 43 -8.11 9.42 3.66
CA SER A 43 -9.15 8.88 4.53
C SER A 43 -10.48 8.87 3.78
N LYS A 44 -11.11 7.71 3.64
CA LYS A 44 -12.40 7.55 2.94
C LYS A 44 -13.57 7.84 3.89
N PHE A 45 -13.55 8.96 4.59
CA PHE A 45 -14.70 9.43 5.37
C PHE A 45 -15.49 10.42 4.52
N ILE A 46 -16.80 10.18 4.42
CA ILE A 46 -17.75 11.10 3.82
C ILE A 46 -18.56 11.69 4.97
N ASP A 47 -18.23 12.92 5.34
CA ASP A 47 -18.96 13.65 6.37
C ASP A 47 -20.09 14.47 5.74
N ILE A 48 -21.33 14.16 6.10
CA ILE A 48 -22.52 14.90 5.65
C ILE A 48 -23.06 15.66 6.85
N THR A 49 -22.91 16.99 6.83
CA THR A 49 -23.42 17.86 7.89
C THR A 49 -24.70 18.54 7.42
N ILE A 50 -25.79 18.35 8.17
CA ILE A 50 -27.08 19.00 7.92
C ILE A 50 -27.53 19.67 9.21
N SER A 51 -28.00 20.91 9.10
CA SER A 51 -28.60 21.65 10.21
C SER A 51 -30.06 21.92 9.90
N TYR A 52 -30.96 21.46 10.77
CA TYR A 52 -32.39 21.74 10.64
C TYR A 52 -32.89 22.43 11.93
N PRO A 53 -32.78 23.77 11.99
CA PRO A 53 -33.13 24.51 13.18
C PRO A 53 -34.64 24.46 13.45
N GLY A 54 -35.00 24.23 14.71
CA GLY A 54 -36.40 24.14 15.15
C GLY A 54 -37.04 22.76 15.03
N ALA A 55 -36.35 21.79 14.42
CA ALA A 55 -36.77 20.39 14.46
C ALA A 55 -36.45 19.78 15.83
N SER A 56 -37.38 18.98 16.35
CA SER A 56 -37.11 18.13 17.50
C SER A 56 -36.10 17.02 17.14
N PRO A 57 -35.40 16.43 18.13
CA PRO A 57 -34.49 15.32 17.87
C PRO A 57 -35.14 14.15 17.13
N GLU A 58 -36.43 13.89 17.40
CA GLU A 58 -37.21 12.81 16.78
C GLU A 58 -37.49 13.09 15.29
N GLU A 59 -37.93 14.31 14.96
CA GLU A 59 -38.13 14.73 13.55
C GLU A 59 -36.82 14.76 12.76
N MET A 60 -35.69 15.06 13.41
CA MET A 60 -34.36 15.00 12.80
C MET A 60 -33.96 13.57 12.44
N GLU A 61 -34.23 12.63 13.33
CA GLU A 61 -33.94 11.22 13.11
C GLU A 61 -34.81 10.66 11.97
N GLU A 62 -36.13 10.88 12.00
CA GLU A 62 -37.05 10.34 10.99
C GLU A 62 -36.94 11.04 9.62
N GLY A 63 -36.73 12.36 9.60
CA GLY A 63 -36.78 13.15 8.36
C GLY A 63 -35.45 13.28 7.62
N VAL A 64 -34.33 13.21 8.34
CA VAL A 64 -32.98 13.49 7.80
C VAL A 64 -32.06 12.27 7.86
N VAL A 65 -32.05 11.55 8.98
CA VAL A 65 -31.09 10.44 9.20
C VAL A 65 -31.60 9.12 8.64
N LEU A 66 -32.82 8.72 9.00
CA LEU A 66 -33.39 7.40 8.69
C LEU A 66 -34.24 7.39 7.42
N LYS A 67 -34.14 8.42 6.58
CA LYS A 67 -34.98 8.52 5.39
C LYS A 67 -34.68 7.37 4.42
N ASN A 68 -35.55 6.37 4.45
CA ASN A 68 -35.54 5.18 3.59
C ASN A 68 -35.95 5.52 2.16
#